data_AF-A0A7S2ARD8-F1
#
_entry.id   AF-A0A7S2ARD8-F1
#
_cell.length_a   1.000
_cell.length_b   1.000
_cell.length_c   1.000
_cell.angle_alpha   90.00
_cell.angle_beta   90.00
_cell.angle_gamma   90.00
#
_symmetry.space_group_name_H-M   'P 1'
#
loop_
_entity.id
_entity.type
_entity.pdbx_description
1 polymer ?
#
loop_
_entity_poly.entity_id
_entity_poly.type
_entity_poly.pdbx_seq_one_letter_code
_entity_poly.pdbx_strand_id
1 'polypeptide(L)'
;AFISAMDDAADNAAQKPHVAVALLLVCEWAYQTWAEEALAVAVKRTEDGMYPLGFSKALPLYVSRWVDLHSGPDFARVVTYFQDLLGAVCFRWSEDEAPTLLAETISTFRATCHLEKGFWDMAWEFAKVSYTRRPPKQ
;
A
#
# COMPACT_ATOMS: atom_id res chain seq x y z
N ALA A 1 1.19 -2.77 16.30
CA ALA A 1 0.22 -1.73 15.88
C ALA A 1 -0.52 -2.16 14.63
N PHE A 2 0.16 -2.33 13.48
CA PHE A 2 -0.50 -2.73 12.23
C PHE A 2 -1.29 -4.04 12.35
N ILE A 3 -0.65 -5.15 12.76
CA ILE A 3 -1.31 -6.46 12.88
C ILE A 3 -2.52 -6.40 13.84
N SER A 4 -2.37 -5.74 15.00
CA SER A 4 -3.49 -5.55 15.93
C SER A 4 -4.68 -4.84 15.27
N ALA A 5 -4.45 -3.83 14.42
CA ALA A 5 -5.53 -3.16 13.71
C ALA A 5 -6.21 -4.08 12.68
N MET A 6 -5.47 -5.00 12.06
CA MET A 6 -6.04 -6.01 11.16
C MET A 6 -6.85 -7.05 11.93
N ASP A 7 -6.35 -7.52 13.08
CA ASP A 7 -7.06 -8.45 13.95
C ASP A 7 -8.36 -7.83 14.45
N ASP A 8 -8.31 -6.59 14.96
CA ASP A 8 -9.50 -5.86 15.41
C ASP A 8 -10.51 -5.67 14.27
N ALA A 9 -10.05 -5.36 13.06
CA ALA A 9 -10.92 -5.21 11.90
C ALA A 9 -11.55 -6.54 11.46
N ALA A 10 -10.80 -7.65 11.55
CA ALA A 10 -11.28 -8.98 11.22
C ALA A 10 -12.35 -9.45 12.22
N ASP A 11 -12.09 -9.28 13.53
CA ASP A 11 -13.00 -9.67 14.60
C ASP A 11 -14.34 -8.92 14.54
N ASN A 12 -14.33 -7.70 14.00
CA ASN A 12 -15.51 -6.84 13.88
C ASN A 12 -16.07 -6.77 12.45
N ALA A 13 -15.55 -7.54 11.49
CA ALA A 13 -15.90 -7.39 10.07
C ALA A 13 -17.39 -7.65 9.79
N ALA A 14 -18.06 -8.48 10.59
CA ALA A 14 -19.48 -8.76 10.45
C ALA A 14 -20.36 -7.55 10.81
N GLN A 15 -19.93 -6.75 11.80
CA GLN A 15 -20.66 -5.59 12.30
C GLN A 15 -20.22 -4.30 11.62
N LYS A 16 -18.93 -4.21 11.27
CA LYS A 16 -18.29 -3.03 10.68
C LYS A 16 -17.51 -3.38 9.41
N PRO A 17 -18.19 -3.91 8.37
CA PRO A 17 -17.52 -4.32 7.14
C PRO A 17 -16.79 -3.16 6.45
N HIS A 18 -17.27 -1.92 6.61
CA HIS A 18 -16.64 -0.72 6.06
C HIS A 18 -15.27 -0.43 6.65
N VAL A 19 -15.07 -0.72 7.94
CA VAL A 19 -13.77 -0.57 8.61
C VAL A 19 -12.77 -1.56 8.04
N ALA A 20 -13.15 -2.84 7.94
CA ALA A 20 -12.28 -3.88 7.40
C ALA A 20 -11.92 -3.62 5.93
N VAL A 21 -12.89 -3.27 5.10
CA VAL A 21 -12.65 -3.00 3.67
C VAL A 21 -11.82 -1.73 3.47
N ALA A 22 -12.07 -0.66 4.23
CA ALA A 22 -11.27 0.56 4.14
C ALA A 22 -9.81 0.32 4.54
N LEU A 23 -9.56 -0.49 5.57
CA LEU A 23 -8.21 -0.88 5.98
C LEU A 23 -7.50 -1.65 4.85
N LEU A 24 -8.13 -2.70 4.33
CA LEU A 24 -7.55 -3.53 3.26
C LEU A 24 -7.31 -2.71 1.99
N LEU A 25 -8.26 -1.84 1.62
CA LEU A 25 -8.12 -0.96 0.47
C LEU A 25 -6.87 -0.08 0.59
N VAL A 26 -6.60 0.50 1.77
CA VAL A 26 -5.38 1.31 1.96
C VAL A 26 -4.11 0.46 1.79
N CYS A 27 -4.10 -0.75 2.33
CA CYS A 27 -2.95 -1.66 2.22
C CYS A 27 -2.59 -1.91 0.75
N GLU A 28 -3.57 -2.27 -0.07
CA GLU A 28 -3.31 -2.56 -1.49
C GLU A 28 -3.04 -1.28 -2.29
N TRP A 29 -3.84 -0.23 -2.08
CA TRP A 29 -3.77 0.98 -2.89
C TRP A 29 -2.49 1.79 -2.64
N ALA A 30 -1.97 1.80 -1.40
CA ALA A 30 -0.69 2.42 -1.09
C ALA A 30 0.45 1.78 -1.91
N TYR A 31 0.44 0.45 -2.03
CA TYR A 31 1.43 -0.29 -2.82
C TYR A 31 1.30 -0.03 -4.32
N GLN A 32 0.07 -0.02 -4.87
CA GLN A 32 -0.13 0.31 -6.28
C GLN A 32 0.41 1.70 -6.60
N THR A 33 0.01 2.70 -5.80
CA THR A 33 0.40 4.10 -6.00
C THR A 33 1.92 4.25 -5.96
N TRP A 34 2.56 3.67 -4.94
CA TRP A 34 4.02 3.67 -4.83
C TRP A 34 4.70 3.02 -6.03
N ALA A 35 4.20 1.86 -6.49
CA ALA A 35 4.83 1.12 -7.57
C ALA A 35 4.71 1.84 -8.91
N GLU A 36 3.57 2.46 -9.19
CA GLU A 36 3.36 3.31 -10.36
C GLU A 36 4.31 4.51 -10.37
N GLU A 37 4.48 5.18 -9.22
CA GLU A 37 5.44 6.29 -9.08
C GLU A 37 6.89 5.81 -9.23
N ALA A 38 7.25 4.68 -8.63
CA ALA A 38 8.57 4.09 -8.75
C ALA A 38 8.90 3.76 -10.22
N LEU A 39 7.94 3.21 -10.96
CA LEU A 39 8.05 2.94 -12.38
C LEU A 39 8.15 4.23 -13.22
N ALA A 40 7.40 5.28 -12.88
CA ALA A 40 7.51 6.56 -13.59
C ALA A 40 8.90 7.20 -13.41
N VAL A 41 9.43 7.21 -12.18
CA VAL A 41 10.78 7.70 -11.88
C VAL A 41 11.84 6.89 -12.64
N ALA A 42 11.63 5.59 -12.77
CA ALA A 42 12.49 4.71 -13.53
C ALA A 42 12.64 5.08 -15.00
N VAL A 43 11.48 5.26 -15.65
CA VAL A 43 11.38 5.55 -17.08
C VAL A 43 12.08 6.87 -17.34
N LYS A 44 11.76 7.90 -16.55
CA LYS A 44 12.39 9.21 -16.64
C LYS A 44 13.92 9.16 -16.54
N ARG A 45 14.47 8.43 -15.56
CA ARG A 45 15.93 8.29 -15.41
C ARG A 45 16.59 7.50 -16.54
N THR A 46 15.83 6.63 -17.21
CA THR A 46 16.31 5.92 -18.41
C THR A 46 16.38 6.87 -19.61
N GLU A 47 15.36 7.71 -19.78
CA GLU A 47 15.32 8.76 -20.82
C GLU A 47 16.43 9.80 -20.64
N ASP A 48 16.70 10.22 -19.39
CA ASP A 48 17.77 11.15 -19.03
C ASP A 48 19.19 10.52 -19.14
N GLY A 49 19.31 9.26 -19.58
CA GLY A 49 20.59 8.56 -19.76
C GLY A 49 21.30 8.18 -18.46
N MET A 50 20.66 8.32 -17.29
CA MET A 50 21.24 7.96 -16.00
C MET A 50 21.36 6.45 -15.78
N TYR A 51 20.56 5.63 -16.46
CA TYR A 51 20.63 4.17 -16.35
C TYR A 51 20.78 3.50 -17.73
N PRO A 52 21.81 2.65 -17.94
CA PRO A 52 21.93 1.87 -19.16
C PRO A 52 20.87 0.74 -19.14
N LEU A 53 19.83 0.88 -19.97
CA LEU A 53 18.79 -0.11 -20.27
C LEU A 53 17.79 -0.44 -19.13
N GLY A 54 16.78 0.42 -18.93
CA GLY A 54 15.51 0.09 -18.26
C GLY A 54 15.60 -0.22 -16.77
N PHE A 55 14.53 0.08 -16.02
CA PHE A 55 14.49 -0.12 -14.56
C PHE A 55 14.93 -1.51 -14.10
N SER A 56 14.64 -2.54 -14.91
CA SER A 56 14.90 -3.95 -14.58
C SER A 56 16.38 -4.36 -14.59
N LYS A 57 17.29 -3.57 -15.21
CA LYS A 57 18.74 -3.84 -15.12
C LYS A 57 19.48 -2.96 -14.12
N ALA A 58 18.89 -1.83 -13.72
CA ALA A 58 19.47 -0.92 -12.73
C ALA A 58 19.13 -1.29 -11.28
N LEU A 59 17.97 -1.91 -11.06
CA LEU A 59 17.57 -2.41 -9.75
C LEU A 59 17.93 -3.89 -9.58
N PRO A 60 18.20 -4.36 -8.35
CA PRO A 60 18.23 -5.78 -8.07
C PRO A 60 16.93 -6.46 -8.53
N LEU A 61 17.04 -7.67 -9.08
CA LEU A 61 15.92 -8.41 -9.66
C LEU A 61 14.70 -8.45 -8.74
N TYR A 62 14.90 -8.71 -7.44
CA TYR A 62 13.81 -8.77 -6.46
C TYR A 62 13.03 -7.45 -6.34
N VAL A 63 13.70 -6.29 -6.44
CA VAL A 63 13.04 -4.98 -6.38
C VAL A 63 12.26 -4.73 -7.67
N SER A 64 12.85 -5.04 -8.83
CA SER A 64 12.16 -4.89 -10.11
C SER A 64 10.89 -5.74 -10.19
N ARG A 65 10.95 -7.00 -9.73
CA ARG A 65 9.79 -7.89 -9.66
C ARG A 65 8.72 -7.41 -8.70
N TRP A 66 9.13 -6.76 -7.62
CA TRP A 66 8.21 -6.21 -6.65
C TRP A 66 7.46 -4.98 -7.19
N VAL A 67 8.14 -4.11 -7.94
CA VAL A 67 7.48 -3.00 -8.64
C VAL A 67 6.56 -3.51 -9.75
N ASP A 68 7.03 -4.44 -10.58
CA ASP A 68 6.22 -5.05 -11.65
C ASP A 68 4.92 -5.67 -11.10
N LEU A 69 5.02 -6.37 -9.96
CA LEU A 69 3.87 -7.01 -9.31
C LEU A 69 2.78 -6.00 -8.94
N HIS A 70 3.15 -4.86 -8.35
CA HIS A 70 2.20 -3.90 -7.78
C HIS A 70 1.76 -2.80 -8.75
N SER A 71 2.50 -2.57 -9.84
CA SER A 71 2.13 -1.60 -10.90
C SER A 71 1.34 -2.23 -12.06
N GLY A 72 1.21 -3.56 -12.07
CA GLY A 72 0.57 -4.30 -13.15
C GLY A 72 -0.97 -4.25 -13.13
N PRO A 73 -1.62 -4.54 -14.27
CA PRO A 73 -3.08 -4.53 -14.40
C PRO A 73 -3.77 -5.58 -13.52
N ASP A 74 -3.08 -6.65 -13.14
CA ASP A 74 -3.63 -7.70 -12.27
C ASP A 74 -3.81 -7.20 -10.84
N PHE A 75 -2.82 -6.46 -10.33
CA PHE A 75 -2.88 -5.86 -9.00
C PHE A 75 -3.85 -4.68 -8.96
N ALA A 76 -3.90 -3.86 -10.03
CA ALA A 76 -4.89 -2.79 -10.16
C ALA A 76 -6.34 -3.31 -10.04
N ARG A 77 -6.63 -4.53 -10.56
CA ARG A 77 -7.95 -5.15 -10.40
C ARG A 77 -8.29 -5.50 -8.95
N VAL A 78 -7.29 -5.82 -8.12
CA VAL A 78 -7.50 -6.06 -6.68
C VAL A 78 -7.87 -4.76 -5.98
N VAL A 79 -7.18 -3.66 -6.30
CA VAL A 79 -7.51 -2.34 -5.75
C VAL A 79 -8.90 -1.89 -6.18
N THR A 80 -9.24 -2.01 -7.47
CA THR A 80 -10.59 -1.71 -7.97
C THR A 80 -11.64 -2.57 -7.27
N TYR A 81 -11.39 -3.87 -7.08
CA TYR A 81 -12.29 -4.75 -6.33
C TYR A 81 -12.57 -4.23 -4.91
N PHE A 82 -11.55 -3.76 -4.18
CA PHE A 82 -11.76 -3.20 -2.84
C PHE A 82 -12.48 -1.84 -2.86
N GLN A 83 -12.24 -1.00 -3.87
CA GLN A 83 -12.98 0.26 -4.05
C GLN A 83 -14.48 -0.02 -4.30
N ASP A 84 -14.78 -0.95 -5.20
CA ASP A 84 -16.15 -1.35 -5.51
C ASP A 84 -16.83 -2.02 -4.31
N LEU A 85 -16.10 -2.88 -3.59
CA LEU A 85 -16.61 -3.52 -2.38
C LEU A 85 -16.92 -2.48 -1.29
N LEU A 86 -16.07 -1.47 -1.11
CA LEU A 86 -16.32 -0.38 -0.18
C LEU A 86 -17.56 0.41 -0.60
N GLY A 87 -17.68 0.75 -1.89
CA GLY A 87 -18.87 1.40 -2.45
C GLY A 87 -20.15 0.59 -2.20
N ALA A 88 -20.11 -0.73 -2.39
CA ALA A 88 -21.22 -1.63 -2.15
C ALA A 88 -21.61 -1.70 -0.67
N VAL A 89 -20.64 -1.66 0.26
CA VAL A 89 -20.90 -1.58 1.70
C VAL A 89 -21.58 -0.25 2.04
N CYS A 90 -21.04 0.87 1.54
CA CYS A 90 -21.59 2.20 1.78
C CYS A 90 -23.02 2.36 1.23
N PHE A 91 -23.33 1.75 0.09
CA PHE A 91 -24.65 1.81 -0.53
C PHE A 91 -25.76 1.19 0.34
N ARG A 92 -25.41 0.33 1.30
CA ARG A 92 -26.38 -0.33 2.18
C ARG A 92 -26.73 0.47 3.42
N TRP A 93 -26.04 1.58 3.67
CA TRP A 93 -26.31 2.44 4.82
C TRP A 93 -27.62 3.20 4.63
N SER A 94 -28.39 3.32 5.71
CA SER A 94 -29.50 4.26 5.80
C SER A 94 -29.00 5.72 5.83
N GLU A 95 -29.88 6.66 5.47
CA GLU A 95 -29.55 8.09 5.47
C GLU A 95 -29.15 8.60 6.87
N ASP A 96 -29.75 8.04 7.92
CA ASP A 96 -29.51 8.45 9.31
C ASP A 96 -28.12 8.00 9.82
N GLU A 97 -27.66 6.80 9.45
CA GLU A 97 -26.37 6.28 9.92
C GLU A 97 -25.18 6.67 9.03
N ALA A 98 -25.44 6.98 7.75
CA ALA A 98 -24.40 7.22 6.76
C ALA A 98 -23.36 8.28 7.19
N PRO A 99 -23.71 9.42 7.81
CA PRO A 99 -22.71 10.39 8.25
C PRO A 99 -21.72 9.83 9.29
N THR A 100 -22.23 9.04 10.24
CA THR A 100 -21.40 8.45 11.30
C THR A 100 -20.51 7.34 10.76
N LEU A 101 -21.05 6.44 9.94
CA LEU A 101 -20.27 5.35 9.34
C LEU A 101 -19.23 5.86 8.34
N LEU A 102 -19.55 6.93 7.60
CA LEU A 102 -18.60 7.61 6.72
C LEU A 102 -17.45 8.22 7.52
N ALA A 103 -17.74 8.91 8.62
CA ALA A 103 -16.71 9.49 9.48
C ALA A 103 -15.77 8.40 10.06
N GLU A 104 -16.33 7.27 10.49
CA GLU A 104 -15.55 6.12 10.95
C GLU A 104 -14.69 5.53 9.83
N THR A 105 -15.26 5.34 8.63
CA THR A 105 -14.54 4.84 7.44
C THR A 105 -13.34 5.73 7.10
N ILE A 106 -13.55 7.06 7.06
CA ILE A 106 -12.48 8.03 6.77
C ILE A 106 -11.41 8.00 7.86
N SER A 107 -11.81 7.88 9.12
CA SER A 107 -10.88 7.78 10.25
C SER A 107 -9.99 6.55 10.12
N THR A 108 -10.59 5.38 9.86
CA THR A 108 -9.87 4.12 9.63
C THR A 108 -8.93 4.22 8.44
N PHE A 109 -9.40 4.78 7.32
CA PHE A 109 -8.59 4.96 6.12
C PHE A 109 -7.32 5.77 6.44
N ARG A 110 -7.47 6.94 7.08
CA ARG A 110 -6.35 7.81 7.46
C ARG A 110 -5.41 7.14 8.47
N ALA A 111 -5.97 6.50 9.49
CA ALA A 111 -5.17 5.76 10.48
C ALA A 111 -4.34 4.67 9.80
N THR A 112 -4.92 3.96 8.84
CA THR A 112 -4.22 2.92 8.07
C THR A 112 -3.12 3.50 7.19
N CYS A 113 -3.32 4.67 6.56
CA CYS A 113 -2.25 5.36 5.83
C CYS A 113 -1.04 5.66 6.75
N HIS A 114 -1.29 6.05 8.00
CA HIS A 114 -0.23 6.27 8.98
C HIS A 114 0.48 4.97 9.39
N LEU A 115 -0.27 3.87 9.51
CA LEU A 115 0.30 2.55 9.79
C LEU A 115 1.18 2.05 8.64
N GLU A 116 0.73 2.20 7.39
CA GLU A 116 1.50 1.92 6.18
C GLU A 116 2.80 2.71 6.17
N LYS A 117 2.72 4.05 6.35
CA LYS A 117 3.94 4.87 6.46
C LYS A 117 4.88 4.38 7.57
N GLY A 118 4.34 4.04 8.75
CA GLY A 118 5.12 3.51 9.86
C GLY A 118 5.82 2.19 9.52
N PHE A 119 5.17 1.32 8.73
CA PHE A 119 5.76 0.09 8.23
C PHE A 119 6.94 0.37 7.29
N TRP A 120 6.78 1.28 6.34
CA TRP A 120 7.86 1.71 5.43
C TRP A 120 9.03 2.35 6.18
N ASP A 121 8.75 3.24 7.14
CA ASP A 121 9.78 3.89 7.95
C ASP A 121 10.56 2.85 8.77
N MET A 122 9.87 1.89 9.41
CA MET A 122 10.51 0.80 10.14
C MET A 122 11.44 -0.03 9.26
N ALA A 123 10.98 -0.42 8.06
CA ALA A 123 11.79 -1.19 7.11
C ALA A 123 13.04 -0.40 6.66
N TRP A 124 12.90 0.91 6.44
CA TRP A 124 14.01 1.78 6.06
C TRP A 124 15.05 1.93 7.18
N GLU A 125 14.62 2.16 8.43
CA GLU A 125 15.52 2.22 9.58
C GLU A 125 16.28 0.92 9.77
N PHE A 126 15.60 -0.23 9.65
CA PHE A 126 16.22 -1.55 9.74
C PHE A 126 17.27 -1.76 8.63
N ALA A 127 16.96 -1.35 7.40
CA ALA A 127 17.90 -1.43 6.28
C ALA A 127 19.16 -0.60 6.55
N LYS A 128 19.03 0.66 6.99
CA LYS A 128 20.17 1.53 7.30
C LYS A 128 21.12 0.93 8.35
N VAL A 129 20.58 0.35 9.43
CA VAL A 129 21.38 -0.32 10.46
C VAL A 129 22.08 -1.55 9.91
N SER A 130 21.42 -2.31 9.02
CA SER A 130 21.99 -3.53 8.44
C SER A 130 23.09 -3.24 7.42
N TYR A 131 22.98 -2.17 6.64
CA TYR A 131 24.00 -1.75 5.67
C TYR A 131 25.27 -1.19 6.33
N THR A 132 25.15 -0.50 7.46
CA THR A 132 26.29 0.06 8.20
C THR A 132 27.11 -0.99 8.95
N ARG A 133 26.57 -2.20 9.16
CA ARG A 133 27.24 -3.32 9.86
C ARG A 133 28.01 -4.28 8.94
N ARG A 134 28.01 -4.10 7.62
CA ARG A 134 28.86 -4.91 6.73
C ARG A 134 30.32 -4.48 6.91
N PRO A 135 31.25 -5.37 7.31
CA PRO A 135 32.66 -5.02 7.36
C PRO A 135 33.15 -4.70 5.93
N PRO A 136 34.14 -3.80 5.78
CA PRO A 136 34.76 -3.56 4.48
C PRO A 136 35.28 -4.89 3.92
N LYS A 137 35.02 -5.14 2.64
CA LYS A 137 35.59 -6.29 1.93
C LYS A 137 37.10 -6.25 2.10
N GLN A 138 37.67 -7.29 2.71
CA GLN A 138 39.12 -7.54 2.70
C GLN A 138 39.56 -7.93 1.30
#